data_AF-A0A968KZ33-F1
#
_entry.id   AF-A0A968KZ33-F1
#
_cell.length_a   1.000
_cell.length_b   1.000
_cell.length_c   1.000
_cell.angle_alpha   90.00
_cell.angle_beta   90.00
_cell.angle_gamma   90.00
#
_symmetry.space_group_name_H-M   'P 1'
#
loop_
_entity.id
_entity.type
_entity.pdbx_description
1 polymer ?
#
loop_
_entity_poly.entity_id
_entity_poly.type
_entity_poly.pdbx_seq_one_letter_code
_entity_poly.pdbx_strand_id
1 'polypeptide(L)'
;MEQTTTTPLSKKLTNWLVPLAAIIVFGTWFYIAPPGLLGKADAVGYAICHRIDERSFHIFGRQLPLCARCTGEFYAAGFALLFLGIFSPKKSGMPGW
;
A
#
# COMPACT_ATOMS: atom_id res chain seq x y z
N MET A 1 27.78 29.21 24.46
CA MET A 1 28.54 28.58 23.36
C MET A 1 27.51 27.87 22.49
N GLU A 2 27.07 28.54 21.42
CA GLU A 2 26.00 28.07 20.53
C GLU A 2 26.56 26.97 19.61
N GLN A 3 26.18 25.71 19.81
CA GLN A 3 26.56 24.63 18.90
C GLN A 3 25.62 24.65 17.68
N THR A 4 26.08 25.19 16.56
CA THR A 4 25.37 25.12 15.28
C THR A 4 25.52 23.71 14.70
N THR A 5 24.52 22.86 14.92
CA THR A 5 24.45 21.52 14.30
C THR A 5 24.21 21.67 12.80
N THR A 6 25.28 21.77 12.01
CA THR A 6 25.19 21.73 10.55
C THR A 6 24.74 20.33 10.14
N THR A 7 23.51 20.22 9.65
CA THR A 7 23.00 18.95 9.12
C THR A 7 23.88 18.54 7.93
N PRO A 8 24.38 17.29 7.87
CA PRO A 8 25.28 16.89 6.78
C PRO A 8 24.59 17.06 5.44
N LEU A 9 25.34 17.56 4.44
CA LEU A 9 24.84 17.82 3.07
C LEU A 9 24.11 16.61 2.48
N SER A 10 24.53 15.38 2.82
CA SER A 10 23.86 14.16 2.38
C SER A 10 22.45 13.99 2.95
N LYS A 11 22.18 14.38 4.21
CA LYS A 11 20.83 14.35 4.77
C LYS A 11 19.92 15.35 4.08
N LYS A 12 20.41 16.56 3.79
CA LYS A 12 19.64 17.56 3.03
C LYS A 12 19.34 17.06 1.62
N LEU A 13 20.32 16.43 0.96
CA LEU A 13 20.14 15.88 -0.38
C LEU A 13 19.14 14.72 -0.40
N THR A 14 19.26 13.76 0.52
CA THR A 14 18.31 12.64 0.64
C THR A 14 16.88 13.11 0.91
N ASN A 15 16.71 14.12 1.77
CA ASN A 15 15.39 14.68 2.09
C ASN A 15 14.67 15.28 0.88
N TRP A 16 15.39 15.67 -0.18
CA TRP A 16 14.81 16.18 -1.42
C TRP A 16 14.76 15.13 -2.54
N LEU A 17 15.79 14.30 -2.66
CA LEU A 17 15.86 13.29 -3.70
C LEU A 17 14.81 12.18 -3.51
N VAL A 18 14.58 11.72 -2.28
CA VAL A 18 13.60 10.65 -2.00
C VAL A 18 12.18 11.05 -2.39
N PRO A 19 11.62 12.19 -1.95
CA PRO A 19 10.26 12.57 -2.36
C PRO A 19 10.18 12.85 -3.87
N LEU A 20 11.22 13.45 -4.46
CA LEU A 20 11.26 13.70 -5.90
C LEU A 20 11.24 12.39 -6.70
N ALA A 21 12.06 11.41 -6.31
CA ALA A 21 12.06 10.08 -6.91
C ALA A 21 10.70 9.39 -6.73
N ALA A 22 10.08 9.48 -5.55
CA ALA A 22 8.75 8.92 -5.30
C ALA A 22 7.70 9.55 -6.22
N ILE A 23 7.69 10.88 -6.39
CA ILE A 23 6.78 11.58 -7.30
C ILE A 23 6.99 11.13 -8.75
N ILE A 24 8.24 11.00 -9.20
CA ILE A 24 8.54 10.53 -10.57
C ILE A 24 8.04 9.10 -10.77
N VAL A 25 8.31 8.20 -9.84
CA VAL A 25 7.87 6.80 -9.92
C VAL A 25 6.35 6.71 -9.92
N PHE A 26 5.68 7.38 -8.99
CA PHE A 26 4.21 7.39 -8.92
C PHE A 26 3.58 8.05 -10.13
N GLY A 27 4.12 9.18 -10.60
CA GLY A 27 3.64 9.88 -11.79
C GLY A 27 3.80 9.03 -13.04
N THR A 28 4.96 8.39 -13.20
CA THR A 28 5.23 7.46 -14.30
C THR A 28 4.29 6.28 -14.26
N TRP A 29 4.15 5.61 -13.10
CA TRP A 29 3.21 4.51 -12.92
C TRP A 29 1.78 4.94 -13.26
N PHE A 30 1.34 6.10 -12.78
CA PHE A 30 0.00 6.60 -13.03
C PHE A 30 -0.27 6.88 -14.51
N TYR A 31 0.76 7.30 -15.25
CA TYR A 31 0.72 7.53 -16.68
C TYR A 31 0.67 6.23 -17.50
N ILE A 32 1.48 5.23 -17.15
CA ILE A 32 1.56 3.95 -17.91
C ILE A 32 0.49 2.94 -17.49
N ALA A 33 -0.04 3.03 -16.27
CA ALA A 33 -1.03 2.10 -15.76
C ALA A 33 -2.34 2.18 -16.58
N PRO A 34 -3.10 1.07 -16.69
CA PRO A 34 -4.33 1.05 -17.45
C PRO A 34 -5.29 2.17 -17.04
N PRO A 35 -6.05 2.74 -17.99
CA PRO A 35 -6.89 3.90 -17.74
C PRO A 35 -8.05 3.58 -16.79
N GLY A 36 -8.55 4.64 -16.15
CA GLY A 36 -9.68 4.56 -15.22
C GLY A 36 -9.30 4.00 -13.85
N LEU A 37 -10.23 4.12 -12.90
CA LEU A 37 -10.01 3.67 -11.52
C LEU A 37 -9.84 2.15 -11.44
N LEU A 38 -10.69 1.41 -12.15
CA LEU A 38 -10.64 -0.05 -12.14
C LEU A 38 -9.42 -0.61 -12.87
N GLY A 39 -8.91 0.08 -13.90
CA GLY A 39 -7.67 -0.32 -14.58
C GLY A 39 -6.43 -0.16 -13.70
N LYS A 40 -6.38 0.91 -12.89
CA LYS A 40 -5.32 1.11 -11.89
C LYS A 40 -5.44 0.09 -10.76
N ALA A 41 -6.65 -0.18 -10.28
CA ALA A 41 -6.89 -1.21 -9.28
C ALA A 41 -6.45 -2.60 -9.78
N ASP A 42 -6.75 -2.93 -11.05
CA ASP A 42 -6.32 -4.15 -11.71
C ASP A 42 -4.79 -4.28 -11.77
N ALA A 43 -4.07 -3.20 -12.09
CA ALA A 43 -2.61 -3.19 -12.12
C ALA A 43 -1.99 -3.44 -10.74
N VAL A 44 -2.54 -2.81 -9.69
CA VAL A 44 -2.15 -3.08 -8.30
C VAL A 44 -2.48 -4.52 -7.90
N GLY A 45 -3.69 -4.98 -8.22
CA GLY A 45 -4.16 -6.32 -7.88
C GLY A 45 -3.37 -7.44 -8.57
N TYR A 46 -2.95 -7.21 -9.82
CA TYR A 46 -2.09 -8.13 -10.56
C TYR A 46 -0.72 -8.30 -9.90
N ALA A 47 -0.12 -7.21 -9.42
CA ALA A 47 1.16 -7.25 -8.70
C ALA A 47 1.11 -8.07 -7.38
N ILE A 48 -0.09 -8.29 -6.82
CA ILE A 48 -0.30 -9.00 -5.55
C ILE A 48 -0.82 -10.44 -5.78
N CYS A 49 -1.96 -10.61 -6.46
CA CYS A 49 -2.70 -11.89 -6.56
C CYS A 49 -2.48 -12.62 -7.91
N HIS A 50 -1.78 -12.04 -8.87
CA HIS A 50 -1.66 -12.51 -10.27
C HIS A 50 -2.99 -12.62 -11.05
N ARG A 51 -4.15 -12.39 -10.42
CA ARG A 51 -5.50 -12.39 -11.04
C ARG A 51 -5.78 -13.61 -11.95
N ILE A 52 -5.58 -14.82 -11.44
CA ILE A 52 -5.97 -16.03 -12.19
C ILE A 52 -7.50 -16.10 -12.27
N ASP A 53 -8.01 -16.22 -13.49
CA ASP A 53 -9.44 -16.11 -13.81
C ASP A 53 -10.29 -17.12 -13.03
N GLU A 54 -9.92 -18.39 -13.07
CA GLU A 54 -10.62 -19.53 -12.44
C GLU A 54 -10.84 -19.41 -10.92
N ARG A 55 -10.06 -18.56 -10.23
CA ARG A 55 -10.11 -18.36 -8.76
C ARG A 55 -10.49 -16.93 -8.36
N SER A 56 -10.88 -16.11 -9.33
CA SER A 56 -11.28 -14.73 -9.11
C SER A 56 -12.79 -14.58 -9.09
N PHE A 57 -13.26 -13.54 -8.43
CA PHE A 57 -14.66 -13.15 -8.51
C PHE A 57 -14.91 -12.34 -9.77
N HIS A 58 -16.06 -12.56 -10.41
CA HIS A 58 -16.52 -11.76 -11.54
C HIS A 58 -17.83 -11.08 -11.16
N ILE A 59 -17.83 -9.75 -11.21
CA ILE A 59 -19.03 -8.94 -10.95
C ILE A 59 -19.39 -8.23 -12.25
N PHE A 60 -20.65 -8.37 -12.69
CA PHE A 60 -21.13 -7.85 -13.98
C PHE A 60 -20.25 -8.27 -15.17
N GLY A 61 -19.76 -9.52 -15.16
CA GLY A 61 -18.87 -10.05 -16.20
C GLY A 61 -17.43 -9.51 -16.16
N ARG A 62 -17.07 -8.70 -15.17
CA ARG A 62 -15.71 -8.18 -14.97
C ARG A 62 -15.01 -8.90 -13.82
N GLN A 63 -13.82 -9.44 -14.10
CA GLN A 63 -12.94 -9.99 -13.07
C GLN A 63 -12.50 -8.88 -12.10
N LEU A 64 -12.62 -9.12 -10.80
CA LEU A 64 -12.15 -8.17 -9.77
C LEU A 64 -10.60 -8.07 -9.72
N PRO A 65 -10.05 -7.01 -9.09
CA PRO A 65 -8.61 -6.86 -8.93
C PRO A 65 -7.93 -7.95 -8.09
N LEU A 66 -8.66 -8.58 -7.17
CA LEU A 66 -8.15 -9.63 -6.28
C LEU A 66 -9.03 -10.89 -6.38
N CYS A 67 -8.36 -12.03 -6.25
CA CYS A 67 -8.96 -13.35 -6.22
C CYS A 67 -9.66 -13.62 -4.89
N ALA A 68 -10.52 -14.65 -4.86
CA ALA A 68 -11.31 -14.99 -3.68
C ALA A 68 -10.46 -15.17 -2.41
N ARG A 69 -9.30 -15.82 -2.56
CA ARG A 69 -8.33 -16.02 -1.48
C ARG A 69 -7.77 -14.72 -0.91
N CYS A 70 -7.15 -13.89 -1.76
CA CYS A 70 -6.49 -12.66 -1.29
C CYS A 70 -7.50 -11.66 -0.74
N THR A 71 -8.70 -11.57 -1.34
CA THR A 71 -9.80 -10.78 -0.78
C THR A 71 -10.14 -11.25 0.64
N GLY A 72 -10.22 -12.56 0.86
CA GLY A 72 -10.44 -13.14 2.19
C GLY A 72 -9.33 -12.79 3.19
N GLU A 73 -8.06 -12.92 2.80
CA GLU A 73 -6.89 -12.60 3.65
C GLU A 73 -6.92 -11.12 4.09
N PHE A 74 -7.09 -10.18 3.15
CA PHE A 74 -7.12 -8.75 3.47
C PHE A 74 -8.34 -8.34 4.29
N TYR A 75 -9.52 -8.90 4.00
CA TYR A 75 -10.72 -8.63 4.79
C TYR A 75 -10.63 -9.20 6.19
N ALA A 76 -10.11 -10.43 6.37
CA ALA A 76 -9.90 -11.00 7.69
C ALA A 76 -8.95 -10.14 8.54
N ALA A 77 -7.82 -9.71 7.97
CA ALA A 77 -6.89 -8.81 8.64
C ALA A 77 -7.55 -7.46 8.98
N GLY A 78 -8.26 -6.86 8.03
CA GLY A 78 -8.98 -5.60 8.22
C GLY A 78 -10.03 -5.70 9.32
N PHE A 79 -10.89 -6.73 9.29
CA PHE A 79 -11.90 -6.96 10.32
C PHE A 79 -11.29 -7.24 11.69
N ALA A 80 -10.20 -8.00 11.77
CA ALA A 80 -9.50 -8.24 13.03
C ALA A 80 -8.97 -6.92 13.61
N LEU A 81 -8.32 -6.09 12.81
CA LEU A 81 -7.82 -4.78 13.25
C LEU A 81 -8.94 -3.82 13.64
N LEU A 82 -10.04 -3.80 12.88
CA LEU A 82 -11.21 -2.99 13.20
C LEU A 82 -11.86 -3.44 14.51
N PHE A 83 -12.05 -4.75 14.69
CA PHE A 83 -12.60 -5.32 15.91
C PHE A 83 -11.73 -4.99 17.13
N LEU A 84 -10.42 -5.20 17.03
CA LEU A 84 -9.48 -4.85 18.10
C LEU A 84 -9.47 -3.34 18.36
N GLY A 85 -9.52 -2.51 17.32
CA GLY A 85 -9.54 -1.05 17.45
C GLY A 85 -10.79 -0.49 18.15
N ILE A 86 -11.95 -1.15 17.96
CA ILE A 86 -13.23 -0.72 18.55
C ILE A 86 -13.41 -1.30 19.97
N PHE A 87 -13.11 -2.60 20.15
CA PHE A 87 -13.49 -3.34 21.36
C PHE A 87 -12.32 -3.63 22.31
N SER A 88 -11.07 -3.49 21.88
CA SER A 88 -9.90 -3.71 22.73
C SER A 88 -9.35 -2.37 23.24
N PRO A 89 -9.49 -2.03 24.53
CA PRO A 89 -8.78 -0.89 25.10
C PRO A 89 -7.28 -1.17 25.03
N LYS A 90 -6.60 -0.45 24.13
CA LYS A 90 -5.17 -0.52 23.77
C LYS A 90 -4.30 -1.38 24.72
N LYS A 91 -4.16 -2.67 24.41
CA LYS A 91 -3.13 -3.56 24.99
C LYS A 91 -1.98 -3.87 24.02
N SER A 92 -1.77 -3.02 23.02
CA SER A 92 -0.61 -3.13 22.14
C SER A 92 0.60 -2.49 22.83
N GLY A 93 1.32 -3.29 23.62
CA GLY A 93 2.68 -2.97 24.07
C GLY A 93 3.68 -3.60 23.11
N MET A 94 4.78 -2.90 22.79
CA MET A 94 5.91 -3.55 22.13
C MET A 94 6.55 -4.54 23.12
N PRO A 95 7.00 -5.71 22.65
CA PRO A 95 7.82 -6.59 23.48
C PRO A 95 9.07 -5.84 23.97
N GLY A 96 9.37 -5.96 25.26
CA GLY A 96 10.45 -5.23 25.92
C GLY A 96 11.80 -5.96 25.91
N TRP A 97 12.25 -6.44 24.75
CA TRP A 97 13.59 -7.01 24.58
C TRP A 97 14.42 -6.21 23.59
#